data_AF-A0A833WDF3-F1
#
_entry.id   AF-A0A833WDF3-F1
#
_cell.length_a   1.000
_cell.length_b   1.000
_cell.length_c   1.000
_cell.angle_alpha   90.00
_cell.angle_beta   90.00
_cell.angle_gamma   90.00
#
_symmetry.space_group_name_H-M   'P 1'
#
loop_
_entity.id
_entity.type
_entity.pdbx_description
1 polymer ?
#
loop_
_entity_poly.entity_id
_entity_poly.type
_entity_poly.pdbx_seq_one_letter_code
_entity_poly.pdbx_strand_id
1 'polypeptide(L)'
;MTAGGIGLTTALALLQSGFKHVRVVADKFDATTSHVTGGLWVSFALPDGIDTSRPRKWCAVTYTWLDTLRKEKGERLGIHIVPGVDMSARWSAANDEPFMLWLHEEVAKQGGTFEQRRVISLDEEQCDLLVNCSGLAAKELAGYDTVFPFRCQIINVFHSKPNEPKVSVDKDGQHAYIIPRPDGDVVLGETVQEHNWSTKNKDDDVDGVWERCCRLWPEVRNSKVIDKMAGLRPGRTGGVRLEMQATATKQKAVVVHNYGHEGSGHTLHWSCAQDVAKLAKQRFKLKAENVLR
;
A
#
# COMPACT_ATOMS: atom_id res chain seq x y z
N MET A 1 -2.32 -12.44 7.69
CA MET A 1 -2.55 -11.95 6.31
C MET A 1 -3.58 -10.83 6.38
N THR A 2 -3.32 -9.65 5.82
CA THR A 2 -4.21 -8.48 5.96
C THR A 2 -4.76 -8.01 4.61
N ALA A 3 -6.00 -7.51 4.57
CA ALA A 3 -6.55 -6.84 3.40
C ALA A 3 -6.07 -5.38 3.35
N GLY A 4 -4.87 -5.17 2.79
CA GLY A 4 -4.34 -3.82 2.54
C GLY A 4 -4.83 -3.23 1.21
N GLY A 5 -4.32 -2.04 0.86
CA GLY A 5 -4.73 -1.31 -0.35
C GLY A 5 -4.65 -2.15 -1.63
N ILE A 6 -3.63 -3.00 -1.76
CA ILE A 6 -3.45 -3.93 -2.89
C ILE A 6 -4.64 -4.88 -3.05
N GLY A 7 -5.11 -5.50 -1.96
CA GLY A 7 -6.22 -6.45 -1.99
C GLY A 7 -7.53 -5.77 -2.38
N LEU A 8 -7.81 -4.62 -1.76
CA LEU A 8 -9.06 -3.87 -1.99
C LEU A 8 -9.12 -3.28 -3.39
N THR A 9 -8.04 -2.67 -3.89
CA THR A 9 -8.06 -2.12 -5.26
C THR A 9 -8.10 -3.22 -6.30
N THR A 10 -7.53 -4.39 -6.03
CA THR A 10 -7.66 -5.54 -6.91
C THR A 10 -9.10 -6.07 -6.96
N ALA A 11 -9.77 -6.17 -5.81
CA ALA A 11 -11.18 -6.55 -5.75
C ALA A 11 -12.06 -5.56 -6.52
N LEU A 12 -11.84 -4.25 -6.32
CA LEU A 12 -12.55 -3.19 -7.03
C LEU A 12 -12.33 -3.27 -8.55
N ALA A 13 -11.08 -3.44 -9.01
CA ALA A 13 -10.75 -3.54 -10.43
C ALA A 13 -11.38 -4.78 -11.10
N LEU A 14 -11.48 -5.90 -10.37
CA LEU A 14 -12.18 -7.10 -10.85
C LEU A 14 -13.69 -6.85 -10.99
N LEU A 15 -14.34 -6.26 -9.99
CA LEU A 15 -15.75 -5.90 -10.03
C LEU A 15 -16.05 -4.94 -11.21
N GLN A 16 -15.28 -3.87 -11.35
CA GLN A 16 -15.37 -2.92 -12.47
C GLN A 16 -15.06 -3.57 -13.83
N SER A 17 -14.34 -4.68 -13.82
CA SER A 17 -14.05 -5.46 -15.02
C SER A 17 -15.13 -6.45 -15.40
N GLY A 18 -16.22 -6.54 -14.63
CA GLY A 18 -17.37 -7.41 -14.90
C GLY A 18 -17.34 -8.76 -14.20
N PHE A 19 -16.33 -9.03 -13.35
CA PHE A 19 -16.34 -10.24 -12.52
C PHE A 19 -17.43 -10.11 -11.45
N LYS A 20 -18.19 -11.20 -11.25
CA LYS A 20 -19.25 -11.28 -10.23
C LYS A 20 -18.78 -12.17 -9.08
N HIS A 21 -19.42 -12.05 -7.93
CA HIS A 21 -19.12 -12.85 -6.73
C HIS A 21 -17.68 -12.70 -6.20
N VAL A 22 -17.12 -11.49 -6.29
CA VAL A 22 -15.79 -11.19 -5.74
C VAL A 22 -15.85 -11.19 -4.21
N ARG A 23 -15.02 -12.00 -3.57
CA ARG A 23 -14.88 -12.08 -2.11
C ARG A 23 -13.47 -11.74 -1.68
N VAL A 24 -13.33 -10.82 -0.73
CA VAL A 24 -12.06 -10.50 -0.07
C VAL A 24 -11.97 -11.28 1.24
N VAL A 25 -10.97 -12.14 1.34
CA VAL A 25 -10.70 -12.96 2.54
C VAL A 25 -9.42 -12.47 3.21
N ALA A 26 -9.51 -12.08 4.48
CA ALA A 26 -8.34 -11.65 5.26
C ALA A 26 -8.49 -11.96 6.75
N ASP A 27 -7.35 -12.09 7.44
CA ASP A 27 -7.30 -12.26 8.90
C ASP A 27 -7.73 -10.98 9.63
N LYS A 28 -7.34 -9.83 9.06
CA LYS A 28 -7.66 -8.48 9.54
C LYS A 28 -7.92 -7.53 8.37
N PHE A 29 -8.83 -6.59 8.59
CA PHE A 29 -9.18 -5.51 7.67
C PHE A 29 -8.73 -4.13 8.19
N ASP A 30 -8.55 -4.02 9.49
CA ASP A 30 -8.01 -2.88 10.22
C ASP A 30 -6.54 -3.11 10.63
N ALA A 31 -5.87 -2.03 11.07
CA ALA A 31 -4.49 -2.07 11.59
C ALA A 31 -3.49 -2.81 10.68
N THR A 32 -3.67 -2.66 9.37
CA THR A 32 -2.81 -3.28 8.33
C THR A 32 -1.58 -2.41 8.06
N THR A 33 -0.57 -2.92 7.35
CA THR A 33 0.58 -2.07 6.92
C THR A 33 0.12 -0.82 6.14
N SER A 34 -1.00 -0.90 5.43
CA SER A 34 -1.60 0.27 4.74
C SER A 34 -2.15 1.34 5.69
N HIS A 35 -2.41 1.03 6.96
CA HIS A 35 -2.83 2.02 7.96
C HIS A 35 -1.61 2.71 8.63
N VAL A 36 -0.42 2.12 8.52
CA VAL A 36 0.82 2.63 9.15
C VAL A 36 1.65 3.46 8.15
N THR A 37 1.35 3.40 6.86
CA THR A 37 2.11 4.13 5.84
C THR A 37 1.95 5.65 5.97
N GLY A 38 2.96 6.38 5.52
CA GLY A 38 2.94 7.84 5.46
C GLY A 38 2.05 8.41 4.34
N GLY A 39 1.68 7.59 3.35
CA GLY A 39 0.73 7.96 2.29
C GLY A 39 1.25 8.87 1.19
N LEU A 40 2.55 9.09 1.15
CA LEU A 40 3.15 9.93 0.12
C LEU A 40 3.26 9.18 -1.20
N TRP A 41 2.56 9.67 -2.23
CA TRP A 41 2.75 9.22 -3.61
C TRP A 41 3.96 9.94 -4.22
N VAL A 42 5.10 9.24 -4.35
CA VAL A 42 6.34 9.75 -4.95
C VAL A 42 7.06 8.66 -5.75
N SER A 43 8.00 9.10 -6.61
CA SER A 43 9.02 8.22 -7.20
C SER A 43 9.72 7.45 -6.08
N PHE A 44 9.69 6.12 -6.15
CA PHE A 44 10.31 5.23 -5.18
C PHE A 44 11.57 4.62 -5.78
N ALA A 45 12.56 4.37 -4.93
CA ALA A 45 13.74 3.61 -5.30
C ALA A 45 13.35 2.13 -5.47
N LEU A 46 13.86 1.49 -6.52
CA LEU A 46 13.80 0.06 -6.71
C LEU A 46 15.18 -0.52 -6.41
N PRO A 47 15.28 -1.80 -6.00
CA PRO A 47 16.58 -2.46 -5.89
C PRO A 47 17.35 -2.38 -7.20
N ASP A 48 18.67 -2.33 -7.11
CA ASP A 48 19.55 -2.34 -8.27
C ASP A 48 19.30 -3.58 -9.14
N GLY A 49 19.36 -3.39 -10.47
CA GLY A 49 19.20 -4.46 -11.44
C GLY A 49 17.75 -4.91 -11.71
N ILE A 50 16.74 -4.25 -11.12
CA ILE A 50 15.33 -4.52 -11.41
C ILE A 50 14.86 -3.77 -12.66
N ASP A 51 14.10 -4.46 -13.52
CA ASP A 51 13.42 -3.82 -14.65
C ASP A 51 12.39 -2.80 -14.15
N THR A 52 12.65 -1.53 -14.45
CA THR A 52 11.82 -0.39 -14.03
C THR A 52 10.65 -0.10 -14.98
N SER A 53 10.56 -0.79 -16.12
CA SER A 53 9.56 -0.51 -17.16
C SER A 53 8.11 -0.66 -16.66
N ARG A 54 7.79 -1.79 -16.02
CA ARG A 54 6.47 -2.06 -15.43
C ARG A 54 6.18 -1.15 -14.23
N PRO A 55 7.07 -1.02 -13.22
CA PRO A 55 6.84 -0.13 -12.10
C PRO A 55 6.60 1.34 -12.47
N ARG A 56 7.34 1.89 -13.45
CA ARG A 56 7.14 3.26 -13.93
C ARG A 56 5.75 3.45 -14.55
N LYS A 57 5.29 2.48 -15.34
CA LYS A 57 3.94 2.51 -15.91
C LYS A 57 2.88 2.44 -14.82
N TRP A 58 3.06 1.54 -13.85
CA TRP A 58 2.12 1.38 -12.75
C TRP A 58 1.97 2.63 -11.91
N CYS A 59 3.09 3.30 -11.66
CA CYS A 59 3.16 4.60 -11.02
C CYS A 59 2.28 5.61 -11.78
N ALA A 60 2.58 5.90 -13.05
CA ALA A 60 1.86 6.91 -13.83
C ALA A 60 0.34 6.66 -13.90
N VAL A 61 -0.09 5.41 -14.09
CA VAL A 61 -1.51 5.05 -14.17
C VAL A 61 -2.21 5.20 -12.82
N THR A 62 -1.55 4.83 -11.72
CA THR A 62 -2.11 5.00 -10.38
C THR A 62 -2.28 6.47 -10.04
N TYR A 63 -1.30 7.31 -10.39
CA TYR A 63 -1.42 8.77 -10.24
C TYR A 63 -2.66 9.33 -10.93
N THR A 64 -2.84 9.01 -12.21
CA THR A 64 -3.99 9.51 -12.98
C THR A 64 -5.31 9.10 -12.33
N TRP A 65 -5.42 7.86 -11.84
CA TRP A 65 -6.63 7.39 -11.17
C TRP A 65 -6.89 8.09 -9.84
N LEU A 66 -5.86 8.27 -9.01
CA LEU A 66 -5.97 9.02 -7.75
C LEU A 66 -6.37 10.49 -8.00
N ASP A 67 -5.82 11.15 -9.02
CA ASP A 67 -6.19 12.51 -9.38
C ASP A 67 -7.65 12.61 -9.87
N THR A 68 -8.13 11.63 -10.64
CA THR A 68 -9.54 11.53 -11.01
C THR A 68 -10.43 11.40 -9.78
N LEU A 69 -10.12 10.47 -8.87
CA LEU A 69 -10.90 10.29 -7.64
C LEU A 69 -10.94 11.55 -6.79
N ARG A 70 -9.80 12.23 -6.63
CA ARG A 70 -9.71 13.51 -5.93
C ARG A 70 -10.64 14.55 -6.56
N LYS A 71 -10.64 14.68 -7.88
CA LYS A 71 -11.51 15.63 -8.61
C LYS A 71 -12.99 15.31 -8.45
N GLU A 72 -13.36 14.03 -8.39
CA GLU A 72 -14.76 13.59 -8.33
C GLU A 72 -15.33 13.50 -6.91
N LYS A 73 -14.52 13.11 -5.93
CA LYS A 73 -14.96 12.77 -4.57
C LYS A 73 -14.51 13.80 -3.53
N GLY A 74 -13.69 14.76 -3.93
CA GLY A 74 -13.18 15.82 -3.09
C GLY A 74 -12.26 15.31 -1.97
N GLU A 75 -12.08 16.15 -0.97
CA GLU A 75 -11.09 15.97 0.11
C GLU A 75 -11.46 14.85 1.10
N ARG A 76 -12.68 14.31 1.04
CA ARG A 76 -13.17 13.24 1.93
C ARG A 76 -12.26 12.00 1.92
N LEU A 77 -11.64 11.70 0.77
CA LEU A 77 -10.80 10.51 0.62
C LEU A 77 -9.39 10.70 1.16
N GLY A 78 -9.03 11.90 1.60
CA GLY A 78 -7.67 12.24 2.02
C GLY A 78 -6.65 12.21 0.87
N ILE A 79 -7.11 12.17 -0.38
CA ILE A 79 -6.25 12.29 -1.56
C ILE A 79 -6.09 13.77 -1.90
N HIS A 80 -4.86 14.26 -1.87
CA HIS A 80 -4.56 15.65 -2.22
C HIS A 80 -3.39 15.68 -3.19
N ILE A 81 -3.47 16.55 -4.21
CA ILE A 81 -2.27 16.90 -4.96
C ILE A 81 -1.51 17.87 -4.11
N VAL A 82 -0.28 17.49 -3.83
CA VAL A 82 0.68 18.32 -3.13
C VAL A 82 1.77 18.67 -4.13
N PRO A 83 2.06 19.95 -4.36
CA PRO A 83 3.25 20.34 -5.12
C PRO A 83 4.49 19.72 -4.45
N GLY A 84 5.29 18.97 -5.20
CA GLY A 84 6.53 18.35 -4.72
C GLY A 84 7.71 18.83 -5.57
N VAL A 85 8.79 19.28 -4.91
CA VAL A 85 10.03 19.71 -5.57
C VAL A 85 11.21 19.06 -4.86
N ASP A 86 12.11 18.48 -5.66
CA ASP A 86 13.44 18.02 -5.25
C ASP A 86 14.26 19.23 -4.75
N MET A 87 14.53 19.28 -3.43
CA MET A 87 15.32 20.29 -2.71
C MET A 87 15.37 21.71 -3.33
N SER A 88 14.21 22.37 -3.48
CA SER A 88 14.06 23.83 -3.28
C SER A 88 12.58 24.24 -3.17
N ALA A 89 12.19 24.68 -1.96
CA ALA A 89 10.98 25.43 -1.58
C ALA A 89 9.57 24.75 -1.59
N ARG A 90 9.13 24.50 -0.35
CA ARG A 90 7.84 24.77 0.36
C ARG A 90 6.44 24.18 0.01
N TRP A 91 5.80 23.62 1.07
CA TRP A 91 4.34 23.36 1.39
C TRP A 91 3.60 22.06 0.89
N SER A 92 2.34 21.65 1.26
CA SER A 92 1.74 20.94 2.46
C SER A 92 0.83 19.72 2.07
N ALA A 93 0.75 18.57 2.80
CA ALA A 93 0.04 17.32 2.41
C ALA A 93 -1.05 16.75 3.38
N ALA A 94 -1.79 15.69 2.99
CA ALA A 94 -2.92 15.04 3.72
C ALA A 94 -3.19 13.52 3.41
N ASN A 95 -4.16 12.89 4.13
CA ASN A 95 -4.23 11.55 4.80
C ASN A 95 -4.68 10.23 4.07
N ASP A 96 -4.30 9.04 4.58
CA ASP A 96 -4.58 7.69 4.00
C ASP A 96 -5.77 6.89 4.60
N GLU A 97 -6.19 7.15 5.84
CA GLU A 97 -7.18 6.32 6.56
C GLU A 97 -8.61 6.37 5.95
N PRO A 98 -9.12 7.55 5.50
CA PRO A 98 -10.40 7.62 4.79
C PRO A 98 -10.40 6.87 3.46
N PHE A 99 -9.22 6.75 2.81
CA PHE A 99 -9.09 6.09 1.53
C PHE A 99 -9.34 4.58 1.64
N MET A 100 -8.81 3.95 2.68
CA MET A 100 -9.02 2.52 2.94
C MET A 100 -10.47 2.21 3.28
N LEU A 101 -11.10 3.04 4.13
CA LEU A 101 -12.52 2.93 4.44
C LEU A 101 -13.39 3.09 3.18
N TRP A 102 -13.08 4.10 2.35
CA TRP A 102 -13.79 4.30 1.09
C TRP A 102 -13.65 3.11 0.14
N LEU A 103 -12.45 2.52 0.00
CA LEU A 103 -12.25 1.33 -0.83
C LEU A 103 -13.11 0.16 -0.35
N HIS A 104 -13.22 -0.02 0.96
CA HIS A 104 -14.11 -1.01 1.56
C HIS A 104 -15.58 -0.77 1.19
N GLU A 105 -16.06 0.46 1.38
CA GLU A 105 -17.42 0.88 1.02
C GLU A 105 -17.69 0.69 -0.48
N GLU A 106 -16.73 1.05 -1.33
CA GLU A 106 -16.87 1.02 -2.79
C GLU A 106 -16.91 -0.43 -3.32
N VAL A 107 -16.09 -1.32 -2.75
CA VAL A 107 -16.16 -2.76 -3.05
C VAL A 107 -17.52 -3.34 -2.63
N ALA A 108 -18.00 -3.03 -1.43
CA ALA A 108 -19.32 -3.49 -0.97
C ALA A 108 -20.46 -2.97 -1.86
N LYS A 109 -20.42 -1.68 -2.21
CA LYS A 109 -21.41 -1.01 -3.06
C LYS A 109 -21.50 -1.64 -4.45
N GLN A 110 -20.39 -2.16 -4.97
CA GLN A 110 -20.33 -2.86 -6.26
C GLN A 110 -20.64 -4.37 -6.15
N GLY A 111 -21.08 -4.84 -4.99
CA GLY A 111 -21.51 -6.23 -4.77
C GLY A 111 -20.39 -7.18 -4.34
N GLY A 112 -19.21 -6.65 -4.01
CA GLY A 112 -18.15 -7.43 -3.36
C GLY A 112 -18.52 -7.82 -1.92
N THR A 113 -17.98 -8.93 -1.45
CA THR A 113 -18.21 -9.44 -0.09
C THR A 113 -16.91 -9.58 0.69
N PHE A 114 -17.01 -9.56 2.02
CA PHE A 114 -15.87 -9.65 2.92
C PHE A 114 -16.04 -10.86 3.86
N GLU A 115 -14.96 -11.61 4.05
CA GLU A 115 -14.91 -12.73 4.99
C GLU A 115 -13.66 -12.59 5.85
N GLN A 116 -13.85 -12.45 7.17
CA GLN A 116 -12.74 -12.42 8.10
C GLN A 116 -12.33 -13.84 8.47
N ARG A 117 -11.24 -14.30 7.86
CA ARG A 117 -10.69 -15.64 8.08
C ARG A 117 -9.19 -15.66 7.75
N ARG A 118 -8.42 -16.40 8.56
CA ARG A 118 -7.04 -16.74 8.23
C ARG A 118 -7.00 -17.83 7.16
N VAL A 119 -6.43 -17.51 6.00
CA VAL A 119 -6.07 -18.50 4.98
C VAL A 119 -4.76 -19.18 5.40
N ILE A 120 -4.77 -20.50 5.40
CA ILE A 120 -3.60 -21.34 5.77
C ILE A 120 -2.92 -21.90 4.52
N SER A 121 -3.69 -22.12 3.45
CA SER A 121 -3.21 -22.69 2.20
C SER A 121 -4.00 -22.12 1.02
N LEU A 122 -3.30 -21.65 -0.02
CA LEU A 122 -3.97 -21.24 -1.27
C LEU A 122 -4.61 -22.44 -1.97
N ASP A 123 -4.11 -23.65 -1.71
CA ASP A 123 -4.58 -24.88 -2.36
C ASP A 123 -5.97 -25.30 -1.95
N GLU A 124 -6.44 -24.86 -0.79
CA GLU A 124 -7.71 -25.27 -0.17
C GLU A 124 -8.87 -24.35 -0.54
N GLU A 125 -8.57 -23.19 -1.12
CA GLU A 125 -9.54 -22.16 -1.43
C GLU A 125 -10.39 -22.55 -2.67
N GLN A 126 -11.70 -22.62 -2.47
CA GLN A 126 -12.66 -23.03 -3.50
C GLN A 126 -13.16 -21.81 -4.27
N CYS A 127 -12.52 -21.53 -5.41
CA CYS A 127 -12.89 -20.45 -6.31
C CYS A 127 -12.37 -20.73 -7.73
N ASP A 128 -12.91 -20.02 -8.72
CA ASP A 128 -12.40 -20.10 -10.09
C ASP A 128 -11.07 -19.34 -10.25
N LEU A 129 -10.98 -18.17 -9.61
CA LEU A 129 -9.83 -17.26 -9.63
C LEU A 129 -9.46 -16.87 -8.20
N LEU A 130 -8.22 -17.17 -7.82
CA LEU A 130 -7.61 -16.73 -6.58
C LEU A 130 -6.60 -15.63 -6.88
N VAL A 131 -6.76 -14.46 -6.26
CA VAL A 131 -5.74 -13.42 -6.30
C VAL A 131 -5.03 -13.33 -4.96
N ASN A 132 -3.74 -13.66 -4.96
CA ASN A 132 -2.91 -13.61 -3.76
C ASN A 132 -2.32 -12.20 -3.57
N CYS A 133 -2.97 -11.40 -2.72
CA CYS A 133 -2.52 -10.07 -2.28
C CYS A 133 -1.99 -10.07 -0.83
N SER A 134 -1.43 -11.19 -0.37
CA SER A 134 -1.20 -11.44 1.07
C SER A 134 0.00 -10.72 1.70
N GLY A 135 0.73 -9.90 0.94
CA GLY A 135 1.88 -9.13 1.43
C GLY A 135 2.96 -10.05 2.01
N LEU A 136 3.36 -9.83 3.27
CA LEU A 136 4.37 -10.65 3.95
C LEU A 136 3.97 -12.12 4.09
N ALA A 137 2.67 -12.41 4.17
CA ALA A 137 2.19 -13.78 4.30
C ALA A 137 2.38 -14.61 3.02
N ALA A 138 2.74 -13.98 1.90
CA ALA A 138 3.12 -14.69 0.68
C ALA A 138 4.36 -15.57 0.89
N LYS A 139 5.23 -15.22 1.85
CA LYS A 139 6.36 -16.06 2.27
C LYS A 139 5.93 -17.48 2.64
N GLU A 140 4.80 -17.61 3.34
CA GLU A 140 4.24 -18.90 3.76
C GLU A 140 3.27 -19.45 2.69
N LEU A 141 2.44 -18.59 2.09
CA LEU A 141 1.32 -19.00 1.25
C LEU A 141 1.69 -19.29 -0.21
N ALA A 142 2.74 -18.67 -0.75
CA ALA A 142 3.07 -18.77 -2.18
C ALA A 142 4.20 -19.77 -2.49
N GLY A 143 4.85 -20.33 -1.45
CA GLY A 143 5.93 -21.33 -1.57
C GLY A 143 7.20 -20.80 -2.25
N TYR A 144 8.38 -21.04 -1.65
CA TYR A 144 9.69 -20.63 -2.18
C TYR A 144 9.85 -19.14 -2.49
N ASP A 145 9.10 -18.31 -1.78
CA ASP A 145 9.07 -16.88 -2.06
C ASP A 145 10.06 -16.11 -1.18
N THR A 146 10.79 -15.21 -1.81
CA THR A 146 11.88 -14.40 -1.25
C THR A 146 11.35 -13.15 -0.56
N VAL A 147 10.20 -13.26 0.11
CA VAL A 147 9.55 -12.16 0.81
C VAL A 147 10.17 -11.94 2.19
N PHE A 148 10.43 -10.68 2.53
CA PHE A 148 11.01 -10.28 3.81
C PHE A 148 10.51 -8.90 4.24
N PRO A 149 10.51 -8.60 5.55
CA PRO A 149 10.07 -7.32 6.06
C PRO A 149 11.15 -6.27 5.90
N PHE A 150 10.72 -5.05 5.59
CA PHE A 150 11.41 -3.84 6.01
C PHE A 150 10.65 -3.27 7.21
N ARG A 151 11.24 -3.36 8.40
CA ARG A 151 10.65 -2.80 9.61
C ARG A 151 10.85 -1.29 9.63
N CYS A 152 9.74 -0.61 9.84
CA CYS A 152 9.62 0.83 9.75
C CYS A 152 9.00 1.37 11.02
N GLN A 153 9.70 2.27 11.71
CA GLN A 153 9.18 2.92 12.91
C GLN A 153 8.92 4.40 12.63
N ILE A 154 7.73 4.84 13.05
CA ILE A 154 7.23 6.20 12.89
C ILE A 154 6.76 6.77 14.22
N ILE A 155 6.67 8.08 14.30
CA ILE A 155 6.10 8.84 15.41
C ILE A 155 4.98 9.69 14.85
N ASN A 156 3.80 9.61 15.44
CA ASN A 156 2.72 10.52 15.12
C ASN A 156 2.66 11.64 16.15
N VAL A 157 2.60 12.89 15.70
CA VAL A 157 2.59 14.08 16.56
C VAL A 157 1.52 15.08 16.14
N PHE A 158 1.02 15.84 17.10
CA PHE A 158 0.20 17.01 16.85
C PHE A 158 1.07 18.26 16.89
N HIS A 159 0.98 19.10 15.86
CA HIS A 159 1.57 20.42 15.85
C HIS A 159 0.56 21.44 15.32
N SER A 160 0.34 22.54 16.06
CA SER A 160 -0.70 23.53 15.73
C SER A 160 -0.41 24.34 14.45
N LYS A 161 0.86 24.34 14.02
CA LYS A 161 1.33 25.00 12.79
C LYS A 161 2.29 24.06 12.07
N PRO A 162 1.81 22.93 11.52
CA PRO A 162 2.69 21.93 10.97
C PRO A 162 3.49 22.50 9.79
N ASN A 163 4.73 22.02 9.61
CA ASN A 163 5.58 22.44 8.51
C ASN A 163 5.11 21.82 7.18
N GLU A 164 5.84 22.05 6.10
CA GLU A 164 5.67 21.33 4.85
C GLU A 164 6.18 19.87 4.89
N PRO A 165 5.72 18.99 3.99
CA PRO A 165 6.31 17.70 3.75
C PRO A 165 7.82 17.82 3.53
N LYS A 166 8.58 16.97 4.21
CA LYS A 166 10.03 16.86 4.03
C LYS A 166 10.37 15.41 3.87
N VAL A 167 11.31 15.11 2.98
CA VAL A 167 11.93 13.78 2.87
C VAL A 167 13.43 14.02 2.70
N SER A 168 14.23 13.29 3.47
CA SER A 168 15.67 13.24 3.31
C SER A 168 16.13 11.79 3.40
N VAL A 169 17.23 11.52 2.69
CA VAL A 169 18.02 10.31 2.85
C VAL A 169 19.43 10.77 3.16
N ASP A 170 19.89 10.48 4.38
CA ASP A 170 21.24 10.79 4.81
C ASP A 170 22.25 9.92 4.03
N LYS A 171 23.52 10.33 3.97
CA LYS A 171 24.56 9.63 3.18
C LYS A 171 24.78 8.18 3.60
N ASP A 172 24.45 7.85 4.84
CA ASP A 172 24.50 6.52 5.44
C ASP A 172 23.24 5.69 5.15
N GLY A 173 22.34 6.20 4.31
CA GLY A 173 21.08 5.54 3.93
C GLY A 173 19.97 5.70 4.96
N GLN A 174 20.15 6.51 6.02
CA GLN A 174 19.08 6.73 6.99
C GLN A 174 18.00 7.64 6.40
N HIS A 175 16.75 7.22 6.52
CA HIS A 175 15.61 7.97 6.03
C HIS A 175 15.07 8.91 7.11
N ALA A 176 14.62 10.09 6.69
CA ALA A 176 13.77 10.92 7.50
C ALA A 176 12.68 11.56 6.66
N TYR A 177 11.45 11.56 7.15
CA TYR A 177 10.37 12.31 6.55
C TYR A 177 9.47 12.93 7.60
N ILE A 178 8.87 14.05 7.22
CA ILE A 178 7.85 14.75 7.99
C ILE A 178 6.68 14.86 7.03
N ILE A 179 5.55 14.25 7.35
CA ILE A 179 4.35 14.26 6.54
C ILE A 179 3.22 14.86 7.37
N PRO A 180 2.96 16.16 7.21
CA PRO A 180 1.79 16.82 7.77
C PRO A 180 0.52 16.20 7.20
N ARG A 181 -0.55 16.29 7.98
CA ARG A 181 -1.91 15.87 7.68
C ARG A 181 -2.88 16.98 8.11
N PRO A 182 -4.17 16.93 7.70
CA PRO A 182 -5.16 17.91 8.14
C PRO A 182 -5.26 17.96 9.67
N ASP A 183 -5.78 19.07 10.17
CA ASP A 183 -6.06 19.26 11.60
C ASP A 183 -4.84 19.19 12.54
N GLY A 184 -3.63 19.34 12.00
CA GLY A 184 -2.39 19.44 12.78
C GLY A 184 -1.73 18.10 13.12
N ASP A 185 -2.23 16.98 12.60
CA ASP A 185 -1.58 15.67 12.68
C ASP A 185 -0.32 15.63 11.79
N VAL A 186 0.76 15.00 12.24
CA VAL A 186 2.05 14.94 11.52
C VAL A 186 2.73 13.61 11.77
N VAL A 187 3.05 12.89 10.70
CA VAL A 187 3.86 11.66 10.77
C VAL A 187 5.33 12.00 10.59
N LEU A 188 6.13 11.57 11.55
CA LEU A 188 7.58 11.59 11.52
C LEU A 188 8.07 10.17 11.24
N GLY A 189 8.85 10.00 10.18
CA GLY A 189 9.46 8.73 9.84
C GLY A 189 10.92 8.91 9.46
N GLU A 190 11.68 7.86 9.19
CA GLU A 190 11.44 6.52 9.73
C GLU A 190 12.74 5.75 9.87
N THR A 191 12.66 4.57 10.48
CA THR A 191 13.69 3.53 10.31
C THR A 191 13.43 2.72 9.05
N VAL A 192 14.48 2.18 8.44
CA VAL A 192 14.36 1.14 7.41
C VAL A 192 15.29 -0.01 7.81
N GLN A 193 14.71 -1.10 8.32
CA GLN A 193 15.46 -2.24 8.86
C GLN A 193 15.06 -3.53 8.15
N GLU A 194 15.91 -4.01 7.25
CA GLU A 194 15.71 -5.27 6.53
C GLU A 194 15.69 -6.47 7.46
N HIS A 195 14.84 -7.45 7.11
CA HIS A 195 14.71 -8.74 7.80
C HIS A 195 14.31 -8.68 9.29
N ASN A 196 13.98 -7.50 9.82
CA ASN A 196 13.48 -7.36 11.18
C ASN A 196 11.97 -7.61 11.23
N TRP A 197 11.54 -8.62 11.98
CA TRP A 197 10.13 -9.02 12.10
C TRP A 197 9.42 -8.44 13.33
N SER A 198 10.11 -7.63 14.14
CA SER A 198 9.52 -7.05 15.35
C SER A 198 8.48 -5.98 15.01
N THR A 199 7.25 -6.15 15.49
CA THR A 199 6.20 -5.12 15.44
C THR A 199 6.17 -4.24 16.69
N LYS A 200 7.09 -4.46 17.63
CA LYS A 200 7.18 -3.64 18.85
C LYS A 200 7.96 -2.37 18.57
N ASN A 201 7.58 -1.27 19.20
CA ASN A 201 8.42 -0.07 19.23
C ASN A 201 9.74 -0.36 19.96
N LYS A 202 10.81 0.28 19.50
CA LYS A 202 12.12 0.30 20.14
C LYS A 202 12.49 1.74 20.45
N ASP A 203 12.82 2.05 21.69
CA ASP A 203 13.07 3.44 22.12
C ASP A 203 14.22 4.09 21.35
N ASP A 204 15.35 3.40 21.17
CA ASP A 204 16.46 3.92 20.33
C ASP A 204 16.03 4.31 18.91
N ASP A 205 15.11 3.54 18.32
CA ASP A 205 14.59 3.81 16.98
C ASP A 205 13.66 5.04 16.99
N VAL A 206 12.89 5.23 18.07
CA VAL A 206 12.04 6.43 18.26
C VAL A 206 12.95 7.64 18.36
N ASP A 207 13.93 7.59 19.25
CA ASP A 207 14.83 8.70 19.53
C ASP A 207 15.64 9.05 18.28
N GLY A 208 16.10 8.03 17.55
CA GLY A 208 16.76 8.22 16.25
C GLY A 208 15.88 8.93 15.23
N VAL A 209 14.64 8.46 15.02
CA VAL A 209 13.68 9.12 14.10
C VAL A 209 13.37 10.55 14.55
N TRP A 210 13.14 10.75 15.84
CA TRP A 210 12.88 12.05 16.44
C TRP A 210 14.02 13.02 16.16
N GLU A 211 15.26 12.63 16.45
CA GLU A 211 16.43 13.47 16.24
C GLU A 211 16.67 13.79 14.77
N ARG A 212 16.46 12.83 13.85
CA ARG A 212 16.55 13.13 12.41
C ARG A 212 15.49 14.13 11.95
N CYS A 213 14.24 13.94 12.34
CA CYS A 213 13.15 14.86 12.01
C CYS A 213 13.38 16.24 12.63
N CYS A 214 13.90 16.28 13.85
CA CYS A 214 14.33 17.48 14.54
C CYS A 214 15.47 18.24 13.86
N ARG A 215 16.34 17.57 13.10
CA ARG A 215 17.35 18.25 12.26
C ARG A 215 16.71 18.86 11.00
N LEU A 216 15.74 18.19 10.42
CA LEU A 216 15.00 18.68 9.24
C LEU A 216 14.02 19.82 9.58
N TRP A 217 13.43 19.77 10.76
CA TRP A 217 12.46 20.73 11.26
C TRP A 217 12.61 20.92 12.78
N PRO A 218 13.44 21.86 13.24
CA PRO A 218 13.71 22.06 14.66
C PRO A 218 12.47 22.31 15.52
N GLU A 219 11.46 23.01 14.99
CA GLU A 219 10.22 23.32 15.72
C GLU A 219 9.35 22.09 15.99
N VAL A 220 9.63 20.94 15.36
CA VAL A 220 8.96 19.67 15.69
C VAL A 220 9.09 19.32 17.19
N ARG A 221 10.12 19.84 17.87
CA ARG A 221 10.29 19.69 19.33
C ARG A 221 9.14 20.25 20.16
N ASN A 222 8.38 21.19 19.60
CA ASN A 222 7.21 21.78 20.24
C ASN A 222 5.93 20.98 19.98
N SER A 223 6.02 19.86 19.24
CA SER A 223 4.87 19.00 18.95
C SER A 223 4.50 18.14 20.15
N LYS A 224 3.21 17.84 20.28
CA LYS A 224 2.72 16.86 21.23
C LYS A 224 2.78 15.48 20.58
N VAL A 225 3.56 14.55 21.15
CA VAL A 225 3.54 13.15 20.68
C VAL A 225 2.16 12.55 20.92
N ILE A 226 1.56 12.01 19.87
CA ILE A 226 0.26 11.32 19.91
C ILE A 226 0.51 9.83 20.05
N ASP A 227 1.34 9.25 19.18
CA ASP A 227 1.59 7.81 19.14
C ASP A 227 2.96 7.47 18.52
N LYS A 228 3.37 6.21 18.67
CA LYS A 228 4.59 5.62 18.09
C LYS A 228 4.22 4.26 17.52
N MET A 229 4.63 3.98 16.28
CA MET A 229 4.19 2.76 15.60
C MET A 229 5.34 2.10 14.85
N ALA A 230 5.42 0.77 14.92
CA ALA A 230 6.31 -0.04 14.11
C ALA A 230 5.49 -0.92 13.15
N GLY A 231 5.72 -0.75 11.85
CA GLY A 231 5.09 -1.51 10.77
C GLY A 231 6.11 -2.35 10.00
N LEU A 232 5.61 -3.38 9.30
CA LEU A 232 6.44 -4.25 8.46
C LEU A 232 5.99 -4.12 7.01
N ARG A 233 6.87 -3.60 6.15
CA ARG A 233 6.62 -3.48 4.71
C ARG A 233 6.97 -4.78 3.98
N PRO A 234 6.13 -5.25 3.05
CA PRO A 234 6.33 -6.52 2.35
C PRO A 234 7.33 -6.41 1.21
N GLY A 235 8.63 -6.41 1.53
CA GLY A 235 9.71 -6.50 0.54
C GLY A 235 9.81 -7.89 -0.09
N ARG A 236 10.38 -7.96 -1.29
CA ARG A 236 10.66 -9.23 -1.99
C ARG A 236 11.90 -9.12 -2.87
N THR A 237 12.76 -10.13 -2.85
CA THR A 237 13.86 -10.19 -3.83
C THR A 237 13.29 -10.28 -5.24
N GLY A 238 13.64 -9.32 -6.11
CA GLY A 238 13.06 -9.20 -7.45
C GLY A 238 11.88 -8.23 -7.56
N GLY A 239 11.54 -7.48 -6.51
CA GLY A 239 10.48 -6.47 -6.52
C GLY A 239 9.06 -7.05 -6.56
N VAL A 240 8.08 -6.31 -7.06
CA VAL A 240 6.67 -6.77 -7.12
C VAL A 240 6.53 -8.06 -7.93
N ARG A 241 5.84 -9.06 -7.39
CA ARG A 241 5.39 -10.24 -8.15
C ARG A 241 3.95 -10.02 -8.62
N LEU A 242 3.81 -9.77 -9.92
CA LEU A 242 2.52 -9.67 -10.59
C LEU A 242 2.49 -10.55 -11.84
N GLU A 243 1.98 -11.76 -11.67
CA GLU A 243 1.93 -12.81 -12.70
C GLU A 243 0.87 -13.87 -12.37
N MET A 244 0.42 -14.59 -13.39
CA MET A 244 -0.40 -15.79 -13.24
C MET A 244 0.50 -16.99 -12.94
N GLN A 245 0.16 -17.77 -11.92
CA GLN A 245 0.84 -19.04 -11.64
C GLN A 245 0.62 -20.02 -12.80
N ALA A 246 1.65 -20.77 -13.17
CA ALA A 246 1.59 -21.72 -14.29
C ALA A 246 0.61 -22.88 -14.05
N THR A 247 0.48 -23.31 -12.79
CA THR A 247 -0.41 -24.39 -12.36
C THR A 247 -1.56 -23.84 -11.54
N ALA A 248 -2.74 -24.43 -11.72
CA ALA A 248 -3.88 -24.18 -10.86
C ALA A 248 -3.66 -24.81 -9.47
N THR A 249 -4.45 -24.36 -8.49
CA THR A 249 -4.48 -24.98 -7.15
C THR A 249 -5.00 -26.41 -7.21
N LYS A 250 -4.89 -27.15 -6.10
CA LYS A 250 -5.56 -28.46 -5.95
C LYS A 250 -7.06 -28.39 -6.19
N GLN A 251 -7.71 -27.27 -5.83
CA GLN A 251 -9.12 -27.01 -6.13
C GLN A 251 -9.36 -26.38 -7.51
N LYS A 252 -8.35 -26.43 -8.41
CA LYS A 252 -8.39 -25.97 -9.79
C LYS A 252 -8.58 -24.46 -9.96
N ALA A 253 -8.36 -23.67 -8.90
CA ALA A 253 -8.39 -22.22 -8.99
C ALA A 253 -7.19 -21.73 -9.80
N VAL A 254 -7.43 -20.78 -10.70
CA VAL A 254 -6.36 -20.03 -11.37
C VAL A 254 -5.79 -19.04 -10.36
N VAL A 255 -4.47 -19.04 -10.16
CA VAL A 255 -3.83 -18.13 -9.19
C VAL A 255 -3.17 -16.97 -9.92
N VAL A 256 -3.42 -15.75 -9.45
CA VAL A 256 -2.65 -14.56 -9.83
C VAL A 256 -2.01 -13.98 -8.57
N HIS A 257 -0.69 -13.81 -8.59
CA HIS A 257 0.05 -13.17 -7.50
C HIS A 257 0.07 -11.66 -7.69
N ASN A 258 -0.07 -10.92 -6.59
CA ASN A 258 0.06 -9.46 -6.54
C ASN A 258 0.58 -9.03 -5.16
N TYR A 259 1.87 -9.21 -4.90
CA TYR A 259 2.52 -8.88 -3.63
C TYR A 259 3.99 -8.45 -3.81
N GLY A 260 4.68 -8.12 -2.72
CA GLY A 260 6.09 -7.69 -2.77
C GLY A 260 6.26 -6.20 -3.06
N HIS A 261 5.34 -5.37 -2.56
CA HIS A 261 5.27 -3.94 -2.84
C HIS A 261 6.15 -3.07 -1.94
N GLU A 262 6.77 -3.63 -0.90
CA GLU A 262 7.62 -2.87 0.02
C GLU A 262 6.94 -1.58 0.51
N GLY A 263 7.59 -0.41 0.39
CA GLY A 263 7.03 0.92 0.66
C GLY A 263 6.22 1.52 -0.49
N SER A 264 6.19 0.89 -1.66
CA SER A 264 5.56 1.42 -2.89
C SER A 264 4.08 1.02 -3.07
N GLY A 265 3.47 0.38 -2.06
CA GLY A 265 2.10 -0.12 -2.15
C GLY A 265 1.09 0.95 -2.59
N HIS A 266 1.08 2.12 -1.95
CA HIS A 266 0.21 3.25 -2.30
C HIS A 266 0.57 3.90 -3.64
N THR A 267 1.78 3.69 -4.14
CA THR A 267 2.21 4.23 -5.44
C THR A 267 1.75 3.38 -6.62
N LEU A 268 1.61 2.07 -6.42
CA LEU A 268 1.46 1.08 -7.50
C LEU A 268 0.10 0.37 -7.54
N HIS A 269 -0.64 0.38 -6.43
CA HIS A 269 -1.76 -0.52 -6.20
C HIS A 269 -2.83 -0.53 -7.30
N TRP A 270 -3.20 0.63 -7.87
CA TRP A 270 -4.29 0.69 -8.83
C TRP A 270 -3.91 0.07 -10.18
N SER A 271 -2.73 0.40 -10.69
CA SER A 271 -2.30 -0.17 -11.95
C SER A 271 -1.94 -1.65 -11.84
N CYS A 272 -1.38 -2.08 -10.70
CA CYS A 272 -1.23 -3.50 -10.40
C CYS A 272 -2.60 -4.21 -10.42
N ALA A 273 -3.63 -3.61 -9.81
CA ALA A 273 -4.99 -4.16 -9.82
C ALA A 273 -5.57 -4.28 -11.25
N GLN A 274 -5.31 -3.30 -12.13
CA GLN A 274 -5.72 -3.36 -13.53
C GLN A 274 -5.00 -4.47 -14.32
N ASP A 275 -3.71 -4.67 -14.07
CA ASP A 275 -2.94 -5.77 -14.69
C ASP A 275 -3.46 -7.13 -14.23
N VAL A 276 -3.85 -7.28 -12.95
CA VAL A 276 -4.53 -8.50 -12.46
C VAL A 276 -5.83 -8.73 -13.21
N ALA A 277 -6.67 -7.71 -13.35
CA ALA A 277 -7.94 -7.84 -14.08
C ALA A 277 -7.71 -8.20 -15.56
N LYS A 278 -6.65 -7.68 -16.18
CA LYS A 278 -6.24 -8.03 -17.55
C LYS A 278 -5.81 -9.49 -17.65
N LEU A 279 -4.97 -9.98 -16.74
CA LEU A 279 -4.56 -11.39 -16.68
C LEU A 279 -5.76 -12.31 -16.48
N ALA A 280 -6.67 -11.94 -15.58
CA ALA A 280 -7.91 -12.70 -15.35
C ALA A 280 -8.76 -12.78 -16.63
N LYS A 281 -8.95 -11.67 -17.36
CA LYS A 281 -9.72 -11.64 -18.62
C LYS A 281 -9.11 -12.49 -19.74
N GLN A 282 -7.80 -12.72 -19.75
CA GLN A 282 -7.17 -13.63 -20.71
C GLN A 282 -7.63 -15.08 -20.50
N ARG A 283 -7.95 -15.45 -19.26
CA ARG A 283 -8.34 -16.82 -18.89
C ARG A 283 -9.84 -17.02 -18.76
N PHE A 284 -10.56 -15.98 -18.35
CA PHE A 284 -12.01 -15.97 -18.16
C PHE A 284 -12.66 -15.04 -19.18
N LYS A 285 -13.28 -15.61 -20.21
CA LYS A 285 -14.09 -14.85 -21.17
C LYS A 285 -15.41 -14.47 -20.50
N LEU A 286 -15.51 -13.26 -20.00
CA LEU A 286 -16.75 -12.71 -19.50
C LEU A 286 -17.73 -12.54 -20.69
N LYS A 287 -18.97 -13.03 -20.54
CA LYS A 287 -20.01 -12.77 -21.52
C LYS A 287 -20.29 -11.26 -21.50
N ALA A 288 -20.30 -10.61 -22.66
CA ALA A 288 -20.78 -9.24 -22.75
C ALA A 288 -22.23 -9.21 -22.28
N GLU A 289 -22.53 -8.53 -21.18
CA GLU A 289 -23.92 -8.21 -20.84
C GLU A 289 -24.40 -7.24 -21.92
N ASN A 290 -25.47 -7.60 -22.64
CA ASN A 290 -26.20 -6.69 -23.51
C ASN A 290 -26.67 -5.52 -22.65
N VAL A 291 -25.93 -4.41 -22.68
CA VAL A 291 -26.39 -3.14 -22.13
C VAL A 291 -27.54 -2.70 -23.03
N LEU A 292 -28.77 -3.05 -22.63
CA LEU A 292 -29.96 -2.43 -23.16
C LEU A 292 -29.87 -0.93 -22.88
N ARG A 293 -30.06 -0.16 -23.96
CA ARG A 293 -29.98 1.30 -24.06
C ARG A 293 -30.86 2.01 -23.03
#